data_AF-A0A0G0QIT0-F1
#
_entry.id   AF-A0A0G0QIT0-F1
#
_cell.length_a   1.000
_cell.length_b   1.000
_cell.length_c   1.000
_cell.angle_alpha   90.00
_cell.angle_beta   90.00
_cell.angle_gamma   90.00
#
_symmetry.space_group_name_H-M   'P 1'
#
loop_
_entity.id
_entity.type
_entity.pdbx_description
1 polymer ?
#
loop_
_entity_poly.entity_id
_entity_poly.type
_entity_poly.pdbx_seq_one_letter_code
_entity_poly.pdbx_strand_id
1 'polypeptide(L)'
;MKKFLPIIVGVLVIAVVVVAFVIKGRAKTSDNTEEDNSNVPELSESEWPAISLTPTNKPGVSGSEGHWLNFKVEKINVPGAASMDYLLVYSTSDGGQQGVPGKVVLAGDSLEKMLLLGSESSGKFRYDAGVEQGTMTITFRNQAGKMLGKLSTEFHLQSGVTELTSVDGLFKYTLDKAPKGIYFVTLKTYAEPVTSSVFWQNGYGVFSSDGKAHTGTVSSQ
;
A
#
# COMPACT_ATOMS: atom_id res chain seq x y z
N MET A 1 -16.96 -18.26 70.14
CA MET A 1 -16.77 -17.90 68.71
C MET A 1 -16.82 -16.37 68.48
N LYS A 2 -16.14 -15.54 69.29
CA LYS A 2 -16.12 -14.07 69.12
C LYS A 2 -14.69 -13.49 68.93
N LYS A 3 -13.67 -14.34 69.01
CA LYS A 3 -12.25 -13.95 68.92
C LYS A 3 -11.72 -13.86 67.47
N PHE A 4 -12.42 -14.46 66.51
CA PHE A 4 -12.07 -14.45 65.09
C PHE A 4 -12.93 -13.49 64.25
N LEU A 5 -13.96 -12.88 64.86
CA LEU A 5 -14.86 -11.94 64.20
C LEU A 5 -14.12 -10.72 63.60
N PRO A 6 -13.13 -10.07 64.27
CA PRO A 6 -12.42 -8.96 63.65
C PRO A 6 -11.52 -9.39 62.48
N ILE A 7 -11.01 -10.63 62.50
CA ILE A 7 -10.16 -11.17 61.44
C ILE A 7 -10.99 -11.49 60.18
N ILE A 8 -12.16 -12.09 60.35
CA ILE A 8 -13.07 -12.39 59.24
C ILE A 8 -13.57 -11.11 58.58
N VAL A 9 -13.91 -10.08 59.36
CA VAL A 9 -14.31 -8.77 58.83
C VAL A 9 -13.16 -8.09 58.08
N GLY A 10 -11.93 -8.17 58.61
CA GLY A 10 -10.74 -7.62 57.93
C GLY A 10 -10.47 -8.28 56.57
N VAL A 11 -10.57 -9.62 56.49
CA VAL A 11 -10.39 -10.36 55.23
C VAL A 11 -11.50 -10.03 54.22
N LEU A 12 -12.74 -9.85 54.67
CA LEU A 12 -13.86 -9.49 53.80
C LEU A 12 -13.68 -8.08 53.20
N VAL A 13 -13.22 -7.11 54.00
CA VAL A 13 -12.95 -5.75 53.51
C VAL A 13 -11.81 -5.76 52.48
N ILE A 14 -10.73 -6.50 52.74
CA ILE A 14 -9.61 -6.62 51.80
C ILE A 14 -10.05 -7.31 50.50
N ALA A 15 -10.86 -8.37 50.58
CA ALA A 15 -11.39 -9.05 49.40
C ALA A 15 -12.26 -8.11 48.54
N VAL A 16 -13.12 -7.29 49.15
CA VAL A 16 -13.94 -6.31 48.42
C VAL A 16 -13.09 -5.23 47.76
N VAL A 17 -12.03 -4.75 48.42
CA VAL A 17 -11.11 -3.75 47.85
C VAL A 17 -10.32 -4.32 46.68
N VAL A 18 -9.83 -5.56 46.78
CA VAL A 18 -9.11 -6.24 45.68
C VAL A 18 -10.03 -6.48 44.49
N VAL A 19 -11.26 -6.95 44.71
CA VAL A 19 -12.25 -7.15 43.63
C VAL A 19 -12.62 -5.82 42.97
N ALA A 20 -12.81 -4.74 43.75
CA ALA A 20 -13.09 -3.42 43.20
C ALA A 20 -11.92 -2.87 42.36
N PHE A 21 -10.66 -3.12 42.76
CA PHE A 21 -9.48 -2.70 41.99
C PHE A 21 -9.31 -3.51 40.70
N VAL A 22 -9.60 -4.82 40.72
CA VAL A 22 -9.54 -5.69 39.52
C VAL A 22 -10.62 -5.35 38.50
N ILE A 23 -11.83 -4.97 38.94
CA ILE A 23 -12.91 -4.56 38.03
C ILE A 23 -12.62 -3.17 37.43
N LYS A 24 -12.02 -2.25 38.20
CA LYS A 24 -11.71 -0.89 37.73
C LYS A 24 -10.45 -0.80 36.86
N GLY A 25 -9.53 -1.78 36.98
CA GLY A 25 -8.34 -1.91 36.14
C GLY A 25 -8.58 -2.55 34.77
N ARG A 26 -9.82 -2.98 34.46
CA ARG A 26 -10.18 -3.64 33.19
C ARG A 26 -10.88 -2.72 32.18
N ALA A 27 -10.92 -1.41 32.44
CA ALA A 27 -11.47 -0.41 31.52
C ALA A 27 -10.35 0.40 30.87
N LYS A 28 -10.26 0.28 29.53
CA LYS A 28 -9.35 0.95 28.59
C LYS A 28 -7.92 0.40 28.52
N THR A 29 -7.83 -0.86 28.11
CA THR A 29 -6.82 -1.21 27.09
C THR A 29 -7.27 -0.58 25.79
N SER A 30 -6.36 0.13 25.14
CA SER A 30 -6.52 0.76 23.83
C SER A 30 -7.29 -0.12 22.86
N ASP A 31 -8.25 0.48 22.15
CA ASP A 31 -8.74 -0.01 20.86
C ASP A 31 -7.53 -0.15 19.93
N ASN A 32 -6.88 -1.31 19.95
CA ASN A 32 -6.38 -1.88 18.71
C ASN A 32 -7.63 -2.38 18.00
N THR A 33 -8.22 -1.51 17.17
CA THR A 33 -9.12 -1.97 16.12
C THR A 33 -8.27 -2.78 15.17
N GLU A 34 -8.09 -4.06 15.48
CA GLU A 34 -7.92 -5.07 14.44
C GLU A 34 -9.15 -4.91 13.55
N GLU A 35 -8.98 -4.27 12.39
CA GLU A 35 -10.02 -4.25 11.37
C GLU A 35 -10.37 -5.71 11.07
N ASP A 36 -11.54 -6.12 11.56
CA ASP A 36 -12.15 -7.41 11.30
C ASP A 36 -12.31 -7.58 9.78
N ASN A 37 -11.33 -8.26 9.17
CA ASN A 37 -11.26 -8.54 7.73
C ASN A 37 -12.38 -9.48 7.24
N SER A 38 -13.29 -9.92 8.11
CA SER A 38 -14.31 -10.91 7.75
C SER A 38 -15.53 -10.34 7.00
N ASN A 39 -15.60 -9.02 6.80
CA ASN A 39 -16.74 -8.38 6.14
C ASN A 39 -16.37 -7.24 5.16
N VAL A 40 -15.13 -7.25 4.63
CA VAL A 40 -14.70 -6.30 3.60
C VAL A 40 -15.45 -6.62 2.31
N PRO A 41 -16.28 -5.70 1.78
CA PRO A 41 -16.93 -5.96 0.49
C PRO A 41 -15.86 -6.08 -0.60
N GLU A 42 -15.92 -7.15 -1.39
CA GLU A 42 -15.03 -7.34 -2.53
C GLU A 42 -15.56 -6.53 -3.72
N LEU A 43 -14.67 -5.81 -4.40
CA LEU A 43 -15.03 -5.08 -5.62
C LEU A 43 -15.18 -6.08 -6.77
N SER A 44 -16.28 -5.95 -7.51
CA SER A 44 -16.47 -6.69 -8.76
C SER A 44 -15.49 -6.21 -9.85
N GLU A 45 -15.23 -7.04 -10.86
CA GLU A 45 -14.34 -6.67 -11.97
C GLU A 45 -14.77 -5.40 -12.70
N SER A 46 -16.08 -5.15 -12.80
CA SER A 46 -16.64 -3.93 -13.41
C SER A 46 -16.39 -2.66 -12.59
N GLU A 47 -16.00 -2.80 -11.33
CA GLU A 47 -15.67 -1.71 -10.41
C GLU A 47 -14.16 -1.52 -10.27
N TRP A 48 -13.35 -2.42 -10.84
CA TRP A 48 -11.90 -2.33 -10.74
C TRP A 48 -11.38 -1.08 -11.49
N PRO A 49 -10.68 -0.17 -10.80
CA PRO A 49 -9.96 0.90 -11.46
C PRO A 49 -8.70 0.36 -12.14
N ALA A 50 -8.05 1.20 -12.95
CA ALA A 50 -6.68 0.95 -13.36
C ALA A 50 -5.72 1.53 -12.33
N ILE A 51 -4.83 0.71 -11.79
CA ILE A 51 -3.77 1.10 -10.85
C ILE A 51 -2.44 1.10 -11.59
N SER A 52 -1.68 2.20 -11.53
CA SER A 52 -0.32 2.24 -12.06
C SER A 52 0.66 2.87 -11.09
N LEU A 53 1.90 2.39 -11.16
CA LEU A 53 3.07 2.93 -10.49
C LEU A 53 4.14 3.14 -11.54
N THR A 54 4.43 4.39 -11.87
CA THR A 54 5.47 4.72 -12.84
C THR A 54 6.69 5.25 -12.09
N PRO A 55 7.86 4.60 -12.18
CA PRO A 55 9.08 5.16 -11.63
C PRO A 55 9.32 6.54 -12.20
N THR A 56 9.83 7.47 -11.42
CA THR A 56 10.04 8.83 -11.90
C THR A 56 11.16 9.49 -11.11
N ASN A 57 11.46 10.73 -11.47
CA ASN A 57 12.37 11.58 -10.72
C ASN A 57 11.57 12.74 -10.09
N LYS A 58 12.19 13.39 -9.12
CA LYS A 58 11.70 14.66 -8.61
C LYS A 58 12.44 15.79 -9.34
N PRO A 59 11.75 16.61 -10.15
CA PRO A 59 12.38 17.75 -10.81
C PRO A 59 13.13 18.64 -9.81
N GLY A 60 14.37 18.97 -10.16
CA GLY A 60 15.25 19.81 -9.33
C GLY A 60 15.95 19.08 -8.18
N VAL A 61 15.82 17.76 -8.05
CA VAL A 61 16.56 16.96 -7.05
C VAL A 61 17.43 15.93 -7.76
N SER A 62 18.76 16.09 -7.64
CA SER A 62 19.72 15.17 -8.25
C SER A 62 19.67 13.79 -7.59
N GLY A 63 19.82 12.73 -8.40
CA GLY A 63 19.84 11.35 -7.95
C GLY A 63 18.49 10.87 -7.40
N SER A 64 17.38 11.41 -7.92
CA SER A 64 16.03 11.06 -7.48
C SER A 64 15.37 10.00 -8.38
N GLU A 65 15.98 9.71 -9.52
CA GLU A 65 15.56 8.69 -10.47
C GLU A 65 15.39 7.33 -9.79
N GLY A 66 14.22 6.71 -9.94
CA GLY A 66 13.93 5.40 -9.35
C GLY A 66 13.59 5.41 -7.86
N HIS A 67 13.65 6.58 -7.20
CA HIS A 67 13.27 6.75 -5.79
C HIS A 67 11.89 7.38 -5.59
N TRP A 68 11.21 7.70 -6.69
CA TRP A 68 9.86 8.21 -6.69
C TRP A 68 8.99 7.34 -7.58
N LEU A 69 7.76 7.10 -7.12
CA LEU A 69 6.73 6.44 -7.91
C LEU A 69 5.60 7.43 -8.13
N ASN A 70 5.27 7.68 -9.40
CA ASN A 70 4.03 8.32 -9.76
C ASN A 70 2.91 7.29 -9.67
N PHE A 71 2.12 7.40 -8.62
CA PHE A 71 0.97 6.55 -8.34
C PHE A 71 -0.29 7.16 -8.94
N LYS A 72 -0.96 6.40 -9.81
CA LYS A 72 -2.24 6.79 -10.39
C LYS A 72 -3.28 5.71 -10.18
N VAL A 73 -4.50 6.19 -9.94
CA VAL A 73 -5.71 5.39 -10.03
C VAL A 73 -6.61 6.07 -11.06
N GLU A 74 -6.98 5.35 -12.11
CA GLU A 74 -7.77 5.85 -13.23
C GLU A 74 -9.03 4.99 -13.39
N LYS A 75 -10.06 5.52 -14.06
CA LYS A 75 -11.33 4.80 -14.31
C LYS A 75 -12.02 4.36 -13.00
N ILE A 76 -11.95 5.16 -11.95
CA ILE A 76 -12.59 4.89 -10.66
C ILE A 76 -14.11 4.88 -10.87
N ASN A 77 -14.73 3.71 -10.64
CA ASN A 77 -16.16 3.50 -10.84
C ASN A 77 -16.81 2.78 -9.64
N VAL A 78 -16.33 3.03 -8.42
CA VAL A 78 -16.85 2.40 -7.20
C VAL A 78 -18.07 3.18 -6.68
N PRO A 79 -19.29 2.61 -6.72
CA PRO A 79 -20.50 3.35 -6.35
C PRO A 79 -20.50 3.83 -4.90
N GLY A 80 -20.80 5.11 -4.70
CA GLY A 80 -20.87 5.72 -3.36
C GLY A 80 -19.50 5.99 -2.72
N ALA A 81 -18.39 5.74 -3.42
CA ALA A 81 -17.06 6.11 -2.95
C ALA A 81 -16.90 7.63 -2.89
N ALA A 82 -16.50 8.12 -1.72
CA ALA A 82 -16.25 9.55 -1.47
C ALA A 82 -14.77 9.82 -1.13
N SER A 83 -14.04 8.80 -0.68
CA SER A 83 -12.62 8.90 -0.40
C SER A 83 -11.92 7.59 -0.71
N MET A 84 -10.60 7.66 -0.86
CA MET A 84 -9.73 6.51 -1.01
C MET A 84 -8.54 6.67 -0.06
N ASP A 85 -8.27 5.64 0.72
CA ASP A 85 -7.00 5.50 1.44
C ASP A 85 -6.06 4.68 0.55
N TYR A 86 -4.77 4.99 0.60
CA TYR A 86 -3.73 4.18 -0.03
C TYR A 86 -2.58 3.92 0.94
N LEU A 87 -1.93 2.78 0.74
CA LEU A 87 -0.75 2.40 1.48
C LEU A 87 0.20 1.67 0.53
N LEU A 88 1.36 2.29 0.28
CA LEU A 88 2.51 1.60 -0.31
C LEU A 88 3.32 0.98 0.82
N VAL A 89 3.63 -0.30 0.72
CA VAL A 89 4.53 -1.01 1.62
C VAL A 89 5.68 -1.58 0.80
N TYR A 90 6.92 -1.44 1.25
CA TYR A 90 8.07 -2.03 0.56
C TYR A 90 9.16 -2.45 1.54
N SER A 91 9.98 -3.39 1.10
CA SER A 91 11.15 -3.88 1.86
C SER A 91 12.40 -3.08 1.49
N THR A 92 13.29 -2.92 2.45
CA THR A 92 14.59 -2.25 2.29
C THR A 92 15.75 -3.23 2.49
N SER A 93 16.92 -2.90 1.94
CA SER A 93 18.12 -3.76 1.99
C SER A 93 18.65 -4.06 3.41
N ASP A 94 18.27 -3.26 4.40
CA ASP A 94 18.59 -3.47 5.82
C ASP A 94 17.62 -4.43 6.52
N GLY A 95 16.66 -5.01 5.79
CA GLY A 95 15.64 -5.91 6.31
C GLY A 95 14.45 -5.19 6.95
N GLY A 96 14.41 -3.86 6.88
CA GLY A 96 13.26 -3.06 7.32
C GLY A 96 12.09 -3.12 6.33
N GLN A 97 10.90 -2.75 6.83
CA GLN A 97 9.72 -2.49 6.02
C GLN A 97 9.31 -1.04 6.20
N GLN A 98 9.04 -0.36 5.10
CA GLN A 98 8.60 1.04 5.09
C GLN A 98 7.17 1.15 4.56
N GLY A 99 6.51 2.25 4.92
CA GLY A 99 5.13 2.52 4.56
C GLY A 99 4.93 3.96 4.12
N VAL A 100 4.22 4.16 3.01
CA VAL A 100 3.76 5.48 2.54
C VAL A 100 2.23 5.49 2.56
N PRO A 101 1.61 5.84 3.70
CA PRO A 101 0.16 5.96 3.79
C PRO A 101 -0.31 7.29 3.22
N GLY A 102 -1.54 7.33 2.73
CA GLY A 102 -2.22 8.58 2.45
C GLY A 102 -3.71 8.41 2.27
N LYS A 103 -4.39 9.55 2.23
CA LYS A 103 -5.85 9.64 2.08
C LYS A 103 -6.19 10.75 1.10
N VAL A 104 -7.17 10.49 0.24
CA VAL A 104 -7.67 11.45 -0.74
C VAL A 104 -9.19 11.47 -0.74
N VAL A 105 -9.76 12.67 -0.86
CA VAL A 105 -11.17 12.85 -1.20
C VAL A 105 -11.31 12.68 -2.70
N LEU A 106 -12.28 11.88 -3.13
CA LEU A 106 -12.53 11.63 -4.55
C LEU A 106 -13.37 12.77 -5.11
N ALA A 107 -12.81 13.49 -6.08
CA ALA A 107 -13.48 14.58 -6.79
C ALA A 107 -13.79 14.24 -8.26
N GLY A 108 -13.39 13.05 -8.72
CA GLY A 108 -13.53 12.58 -10.08
C GLY A 108 -13.20 11.09 -10.19
N ASP A 109 -12.99 10.63 -11.41
CA ASP A 109 -12.72 9.23 -11.77
C ASP A 109 -11.22 8.87 -11.76
N SER A 110 -10.38 9.82 -11.38
CA SER A 110 -8.93 9.67 -11.44
C SER A 110 -8.23 10.49 -10.36
N LEU A 111 -7.04 10.03 -9.97
CA LEU A 111 -6.15 10.73 -9.05
C LEU A 111 -4.70 10.37 -9.32
N GLU A 112 -3.81 11.27 -8.92
CA GLU A 112 -2.37 11.16 -9.09
C GLU A 112 -1.64 11.61 -7.81
N LYS A 113 -0.64 10.84 -7.39
CA LYS A 113 0.21 11.13 -6.23
C LYS A 113 1.65 10.71 -6.48
N MET A 114 2.58 11.55 -6.05
CA MET A 114 4.00 11.22 -6.02
C MET A 114 4.34 10.57 -4.69
N LEU A 115 4.87 9.35 -4.73
CA LEU A 115 5.26 8.57 -3.55
C LEU A 115 6.78 8.48 -3.48
N LEU A 116 7.33 8.83 -2.33
CA LEU A 116 8.78 8.76 -2.05
C LEU A 116 9.14 7.39 -1.47
N LEU A 117 10.12 6.72 -2.07
CA LEU A 117 10.78 5.53 -1.52
C LEU A 117 11.92 5.99 -0.58
N GLY A 118 11.54 6.50 0.58
CA GLY A 118 12.45 7.15 1.51
C GLY A 118 11.73 8.06 2.49
N SER A 119 12.49 9.01 3.02
CA SER A 119 12.01 10.02 3.97
C SER A 119 12.38 11.43 3.53
N GLU A 120 11.50 12.39 3.79
CA GLU A 120 11.77 13.80 3.64
C GLU A 120 11.74 14.50 5.01
N SER A 121 12.76 15.30 5.31
CA SER A 121 12.78 16.18 6.48
C SER A 121 13.27 17.56 6.08
N SER A 122 12.44 18.58 6.24
CA SER A 122 12.79 19.98 5.94
C SER A 122 13.33 20.18 4.51
N GLY A 123 12.72 19.50 3.52
CA GLY A 123 13.14 19.56 2.12
C GLY A 123 14.41 18.76 1.78
N LYS A 124 14.97 18.02 2.75
CA LYS A 124 16.08 17.09 2.52
C LYS A 124 15.53 15.69 2.34
N PHE A 125 15.96 15.03 1.27
CA PHE A 125 15.53 13.68 0.90
C PHE A 125 16.61 12.67 1.29
N ARG A 126 16.18 11.60 1.95
CA ARG A 126 16.96 10.37 2.15
C ARG A 126 16.22 9.25 1.46
N TYR A 127 16.86 8.60 0.51
CA TYR A 127 16.28 7.48 -0.23
C TYR A 127 16.64 6.16 0.45
N ASP A 128 15.69 5.23 0.43
CA ASP A 128 15.94 3.89 0.93
C ASP A 128 16.63 3.04 -0.15
N ALA A 129 17.58 2.21 0.28
CA ALA A 129 18.38 1.38 -0.60
C ALA A 129 17.77 -0.02 -0.76
N GLY A 130 17.92 -0.61 -1.95
CA GLY A 130 17.51 -1.98 -2.25
C GLY A 130 15.99 -2.18 -2.30
N VAL A 131 15.24 -1.14 -2.70
CA VAL A 131 13.81 -1.27 -2.94
C VAL A 131 13.62 -1.95 -4.29
N GLU A 132 13.24 -3.22 -4.27
CA GLU A 132 12.97 -4.01 -5.48
C GLU A 132 11.50 -4.39 -5.59
N GLN A 133 10.81 -4.59 -4.47
CA GLN A 133 9.42 -5.04 -4.48
C GLN A 133 8.62 -4.48 -3.30
N GLY A 134 7.31 -4.51 -3.46
CA GLY A 134 6.37 -4.14 -2.41
C GLY A 134 4.92 -4.28 -2.84
N THR A 135 4.02 -3.79 -2.02
CA THR A 135 2.58 -3.87 -2.23
C THR A 135 1.96 -2.49 -2.21
N MET A 136 1.16 -2.18 -3.22
CA MET A 136 0.25 -1.04 -3.24
C MET A 136 -1.15 -1.52 -2.86
N THR A 137 -1.69 -0.96 -1.79
CA THR A 137 -3.07 -1.20 -1.36
C THR A 137 -3.88 0.07 -1.50
N ILE A 138 -5.08 -0.04 -2.07
CA ILE A 138 -6.08 1.03 -2.09
C ILE A 138 -7.36 0.57 -1.39
N THR A 139 -8.03 1.47 -0.70
CA THR A 139 -9.27 1.20 0.03
C THR A 139 -10.27 2.32 -0.21
N PHE A 140 -11.38 2.00 -0.87
CA PHE A 140 -12.46 2.95 -1.12
C PHE A 140 -13.39 3.04 0.08
N ARG A 141 -13.81 4.26 0.42
CA ARG A 141 -14.71 4.53 1.55
C ARG A 141 -15.82 5.49 1.16
N ASN A 142 -17.01 5.28 1.73
CA ASN A 142 -18.13 6.21 1.57
C ASN A 142 -17.98 7.48 2.43
N GLN A 143 -18.95 8.39 2.36
CA GLN A 143 -18.94 9.64 3.15
C GLN A 143 -18.91 9.43 4.66
N ALA A 144 -19.44 8.31 5.16
CA ALA A 144 -19.41 7.95 6.58
C ALA A 144 -18.11 7.25 7.00
N GLY A 145 -17.14 7.07 6.08
CA GLY A 145 -15.88 6.36 6.34
C GLY A 145 -15.98 4.83 6.28
N LYS A 146 -17.15 4.27 5.96
CA LYS A 146 -17.32 2.82 5.80
C LYS A 146 -16.55 2.34 4.57
N MET A 147 -15.82 1.25 4.73
CA MET A 147 -15.14 0.56 3.64
C MET A 147 -16.14 0.03 2.60
N LEU A 148 -15.90 0.35 1.33
CA LEU A 148 -16.67 -0.10 0.18
C LEU A 148 -15.94 -1.17 -0.62
N GLY A 149 -14.61 -1.20 -0.53
CA GLY A 149 -13.81 -2.27 -1.10
C GLY A 149 -12.32 -1.94 -1.10
N LYS A 150 -11.52 -2.97 -1.32
CA LYS A 150 -10.06 -2.93 -1.22
C LYS A 150 -9.45 -3.69 -2.38
N LEU A 151 -8.37 -3.15 -2.94
CA LEU A 151 -7.52 -3.85 -3.91
C LEU A 151 -6.08 -3.78 -3.45
N SER A 152 -5.29 -4.80 -3.77
CA SER A 152 -3.86 -4.85 -3.47
C SER A 152 -3.09 -5.45 -4.64
N THR A 153 -1.99 -4.83 -5.01
CA THR A 153 -1.15 -5.29 -6.12
C THR A 153 0.31 -5.22 -5.73
N GLU A 154 1.05 -6.26 -6.05
CA GLU A 154 2.49 -6.29 -5.85
C GLU A 154 3.18 -5.61 -7.03
N PHE A 155 4.19 -4.81 -6.73
CA PHE A 155 5.01 -4.16 -7.74
C PHE A 155 6.44 -4.71 -7.68
N HIS A 156 7.07 -4.82 -8.83
CA HIS A 156 8.48 -5.18 -8.98
C HIS A 156 9.23 -4.04 -9.70
N LEU A 157 10.01 -3.28 -8.95
CA LEU A 157 10.91 -2.22 -9.40
C LEU A 157 12.24 -2.82 -9.88
N GLN A 158 12.50 -2.72 -11.18
CA GLN A 158 13.62 -3.39 -11.87
C GLN A 158 14.42 -2.37 -12.68
N SER A 159 15.73 -2.57 -12.81
CA SER A 159 16.58 -1.75 -13.68
C SER A 159 17.80 -2.54 -14.16
N GLY A 160 18.38 -2.16 -15.30
CA GLY A 160 19.59 -2.80 -15.82
C GLY A 160 19.43 -4.26 -16.29
N VAL A 161 18.19 -4.74 -16.41
CA VAL A 161 17.85 -6.10 -16.83
C VAL A 161 16.99 -6.08 -18.10
N THR A 162 16.91 -7.21 -18.80
CA THR A 162 16.00 -7.40 -19.95
C THR A 162 14.69 -8.04 -19.56
N GLU A 163 14.70 -8.93 -18.55
CA GLU A 163 13.50 -9.60 -18.07
C GLU A 163 12.81 -8.74 -17.02
N LEU A 164 11.58 -8.33 -17.31
CA LEU A 164 10.70 -7.59 -16.41
C LEU A 164 9.57 -8.53 -15.96
N THR A 165 9.53 -8.84 -14.68
CA THR A 165 8.63 -9.85 -14.11
C THR A 165 7.67 -9.26 -13.10
N SER A 166 6.46 -9.82 -12.99
CA SER A 166 5.60 -9.61 -11.82
C SER A 166 6.09 -10.43 -10.63
N VAL A 167 5.80 -9.96 -9.42
CA VAL A 167 6.22 -10.65 -8.17
C VAL A 167 5.57 -12.03 -8.05
N ASP A 168 4.33 -12.17 -8.47
CA ASP A 168 3.59 -13.44 -8.48
C ASP A 168 4.07 -14.44 -9.56
N GLY A 169 5.01 -14.04 -10.43
CA GLY A 169 5.54 -14.87 -11.50
C GLY A 169 4.58 -15.14 -12.67
N LEU A 170 3.39 -14.54 -12.69
CA LEU A 170 2.36 -14.78 -13.71
C LEU A 170 2.58 -13.97 -15.00
N PHE A 171 3.45 -12.96 -14.95
CA PHE A 171 3.71 -12.09 -16.08
C PHE A 171 5.22 -11.87 -16.27
N LYS A 172 5.68 -12.02 -17.52
CA LYS A 172 7.03 -11.66 -17.95
C LYS A 172 7.03 -10.91 -19.26
N TYR A 173 7.74 -9.79 -19.29
CA TYR A 173 8.07 -9.04 -20.49
C TYR A 173 9.58 -9.00 -20.69
N THR A 174 10.05 -9.43 -21.87
CA THR A 174 11.48 -9.46 -22.20
C THR A 174 11.80 -8.35 -23.17
N LEU A 175 12.52 -7.34 -22.70
CA LEU A 175 13.03 -6.23 -23.51
C LEU A 175 14.06 -6.73 -24.53
N ASP A 176 14.08 -6.14 -25.73
CA ASP A 176 15.08 -6.46 -26.76
C ASP A 176 16.51 -6.14 -26.30
N LYS A 177 16.66 -5.17 -25.39
CA LYS A 177 17.93 -4.77 -24.78
C LYS A 177 17.68 -4.16 -23.40
N ALA A 178 18.66 -4.28 -22.50
CA ALA A 178 18.62 -3.62 -21.19
C ALA A 178 18.97 -2.12 -21.34
N PRO A 179 18.03 -1.19 -21.10
CA PRO A 179 18.33 0.24 -21.16
C PRO A 179 19.05 0.70 -19.89
N LYS A 180 20.08 1.53 -20.06
CA LYS A 180 20.88 2.07 -18.95
C LYS A 180 20.16 3.23 -18.29
N GLY A 181 20.13 3.24 -16.94
CA GLY A 181 19.57 4.33 -16.15
C GLY A 181 18.04 4.46 -16.24
N ILE A 182 17.36 3.45 -16.77
CA ILE A 182 15.89 3.39 -16.82
C ILE A 182 15.42 2.37 -15.78
N TYR A 183 14.40 2.78 -15.03
CA TYR A 183 13.71 1.95 -14.06
C TYR A 183 12.36 1.53 -14.62
N PHE A 184 11.95 0.31 -14.30
CA PHE A 184 10.68 -0.25 -14.69
C PHE A 184 9.92 -0.72 -13.46
N VAL A 185 8.61 -0.55 -13.47
CA VAL A 185 7.72 -1.21 -12.53
C VAL A 185 6.76 -2.11 -13.29
N THR A 186 6.71 -3.37 -12.87
CA THR A 186 5.76 -4.37 -13.32
C THR A 186 4.78 -4.68 -12.20
N LEU A 187 3.48 -4.61 -12.48
CA LEU A 187 2.41 -4.90 -11.51
C LEU A 187 1.11 -5.31 -12.20
N LYS A 188 0.20 -5.91 -11.44
CA LYS A 188 -1.20 -6.06 -11.85
C LYS A 188 -1.90 -4.70 -11.75
N THR A 189 -2.43 -4.21 -12.86
CA THR A 189 -3.15 -2.92 -12.96
C THR A 189 -4.65 -3.07 -12.75
N TYR A 190 -5.17 -4.31 -12.79
CA TYR A 190 -6.60 -4.64 -12.84
C TYR A 190 -7.26 -4.23 -14.17
N ALA A 191 -7.69 -2.98 -14.30
CA ALA A 191 -8.16 -2.45 -15.58
C ALA A 191 -6.99 -1.92 -16.43
N GLU A 192 -7.25 -1.71 -17.73
CA GLU A 192 -6.29 -1.08 -18.63
C GLU A 192 -6.04 0.38 -18.22
N PRO A 193 -4.79 0.79 -17.97
CA PRO A 193 -4.46 2.18 -17.66
C PRO A 193 -4.64 3.09 -18.89
N VAL A 194 -5.04 4.33 -18.66
CA VAL A 194 -4.97 5.39 -19.70
C VAL A 194 -3.54 5.92 -19.77
N THR A 195 -2.84 5.95 -18.63
CA THR A 195 -1.43 6.31 -18.56
C THR A 195 -0.59 5.41 -19.45
N SER A 196 0.33 6.01 -20.21
CA SER A 196 1.21 5.31 -21.13
C SER A 196 2.02 4.23 -20.41
N SER A 197 1.82 2.99 -20.83
CA SER A 197 2.63 1.84 -20.43
C SER A 197 3.61 1.47 -21.53
N VAL A 198 4.73 0.87 -21.14
CA VAL A 198 5.60 0.13 -22.07
C VAL A 198 4.81 -1.00 -22.74
N PHE A 199 4.02 -1.72 -21.93
CA PHE A 199 3.18 -2.81 -22.37
C PHE A 199 2.04 -3.01 -21.37
N TRP A 200 0.87 -3.40 -21.87
CA TRP A 200 -0.25 -3.84 -21.05
C TRP A 200 -0.93 -5.06 -21.68
N GLN A 201 -1.14 -6.12 -20.90
CA GLN A 201 -1.88 -7.30 -21.33
C GLN A 201 -2.37 -8.09 -20.11
N ASN A 202 -3.56 -8.69 -20.21
CA ASN A 202 -4.12 -9.59 -19.19
C ASN A 202 -4.14 -8.99 -17.77
N GLY A 203 -4.37 -7.67 -17.66
CA GLY A 203 -4.41 -6.96 -16.39
C GLY A 203 -3.05 -6.66 -15.78
N TYR A 204 -1.93 -6.91 -16.47
CA TYR A 204 -0.58 -6.51 -16.06
C TYR A 204 -0.06 -5.38 -16.92
N GLY A 205 0.70 -4.48 -16.29
CA GLY A 205 1.31 -3.34 -16.95
C GLY A 205 2.80 -3.23 -16.61
N VAL A 206 3.57 -2.73 -17.58
CA VAL A 206 4.97 -2.34 -17.42
C VAL A 206 5.08 -0.84 -17.62
N PHE A 207 5.69 -0.14 -16.67
CA PHE A 207 5.82 1.33 -16.68
C PHE A 207 7.28 1.73 -16.54
N SER A 208 7.76 2.64 -17.40
CA SER A 208 9.16 3.05 -17.47
C SER A 208 9.39 4.45 -16.92
N SER A 209 10.59 4.69 -16.36
CA SER A 209 10.96 5.99 -15.80
C SER A 209 11.08 7.13 -16.81
N ASP A 210 11.26 6.81 -18.09
CA ASP A 210 11.32 7.78 -19.17
C ASP A 210 9.98 8.01 -19.86
N GLY A 211 8.92 7.32 -19.43
CA GLY A 211 7.58 7.41 -20.01
C GLY A 211 7.51 6.96 -21.48
N LYS A 212 8.52 6.25 -21.98
CA LYS A 212 8.61 5.80 -23.37
C LYS A 212 8.29 4.32 -23.48
N ALA A 213 7.78 3.94 -24.64
CA ALA A 213 7.71 2.53 -25.02
C ALA A 213 9.14 1.97 -25.18
N HIS A 214 9.32 0.73 -24.73
CA HIS A 214 10.52 -0.07 -24.96
C HIS A 214 10.08 -1.36 -25.64
N THR A 215 10.75 -1.73 -26.73
CA THR A 215 10.37 -2.91 -27.51
C THR A 215 10.81 -4.20 -26.82
N GLY A 216 10.05 -5.26 -27.07
CA GLY A 216 10.22 -6.54 -26.40
C GLY A 216 9.06 -7.47 -26.68
N THR A 217 9.07 -8.61 -26.01
CA THR A 217 8.09 -9.69 -26.19
C THR A 217 7.52 -10.15 -24.86
N VAL A 218 6.23 -10.45 -24.86
CA VAL A 218 5.55 -11.05 -23.71
C VAL A 218 5.73 -12.56 -23.75
N SER A 219 5.99 -13.16 -22.59
CA SER A 219 5.91 -14.60 -22.39
C SER A 219 4.87 -14.85 -21.32
N SER A 220 3.72 -15.42 -21.70
CA SER A 220 2.81 -16.03 -20.73
C SER A 220 3.41 -17.36 -20.30
N GLN A 221 3.61 -17.57 -19.00
CA GLN A 221 3.81 -18.91 -18.46
C GLN A 221 2.48 -19.65 -18.33
#